data_AF-A0A5N9CDZ4-F1
#
_entry.id   AF-A0A5N9CDZ4-F1
#
_cell.length_a   1.000
_cell.length_b   1.000
_cell.length_c   1.000
_cell.angle_alpha   90.00
_cell.angle_beta   90.00
_cell.angle_gamma   90.00
#
_symmetry.space_group_name_H-M   'P 1'
#
loop_
_entity.id
_entity.type
_entity.pdbx_description
1 polymer ?
#
loop_
_entity_poly.entity_id
_entity_poly.type
_entity_poly.pdbx_seq_one_letter_code
_entity_poly.pdbx_strand_id
1 'polypeptide(L)'
;MLNIKNVIVEEASFIKLPDHFPNLSEQQSIKVKEFIDLLNKDPFASSNELIEDHILEFLVDQKKIVRLDDKILLSYSVYQRIVGKVQQILSDKGEITVAGLRDEFGTSRKYAIAILDYMDQQQITKRVGDIRVFR
;
A
#
# COMPACT_ATOMS: atom_id res chain seq x y z
N MET A 1 17.38 -13.92 38.09
CA MET A 1 16.68 -12.71 37.61
C MET A 1 17.33 -12.32 36.28
N LEU A 2 16.67 -12.66 35.17
CA LEU A 2 17.04 -12.22 33.81
C LEU A 2 16.84 -10.70 33.69
N ASN A 3 17.38 -9.97 32.73
CA ASN A 3 18.66 -9.95 32.01
C ASN A 3 18.58 -8.65 31.18
N ILE A 4 19.59 -7.78 31.33
CA ILE A 4 20.21 -6.85 30.36
C ILE A 4 19.43 -6.30 29.13
N LYS A 5 19.66 -4.99 28.91
CA LYS A 5 19.78 -4.22 27.64
C LYS A 5 18.53 -3.48 27.11
N ASN A 6 18.37 -2.24 27.57
CA ASN A 6 17.83 -1.16 26.74
C ASN A 6 18.88 -0.79 25.69
N VAL A 7 18.81 -1.42 24.51
CA VAL A 7 19.49 -0.90 23.31
C VAL A 7 18.53 0.11 22.69
N ILE A 8 18.87 1.38 22.79
CA ILE A 8 18.25 2.44 22.00
C ILE A 8 18.83 2.27 20.59
N VAL A 9 18.02 1.76 19.66
CA VAL A 9 18.33 1.85 18.24
C VAL A 9 17.74 3.16 17.75
N GLU A 10 18.62 4.09 17.45
CA GLU A 10 18.33 5.40 16.91
C GLU A 10 18.07 5.26 15.41
N GLU A 11 16.81 5.06 15.01
CA GLU A 11 16.35 5.25 13.64
C GLU A 11 15.07 6.10 13.63
N ALA A 12 15.21 7.31 13.10
CA ALA A 12 14.17 8.27 12.74
C ALA A 12 13.21 8.73 13.85
N SER A 13 13.29 10.03 14.15
CA SER A 13 12.47 10.79 15.08
C SER A 13 10.95 10.64 14.86
N PHE A 14 10.34 9.61 15.45
CA PHE A 14 8.92 9.60 15.75
C PHE A 14 8.75 9.62 17.27
N ILE A 15 8.45 10.80 17.81
CA ILE A 15 7.94 10.92 19.17
C ILE A 15 6.49 10.43 19.12
N LYS A 16 6.27 9.12 19.20
CA LYS A 16 4.96 8.53 19.51
C LYS A 16 4.92 8.31 21.03
N LEU A 17 3.91 8.87 21.71
CA LEU A 17 3.62 8.49 23.09
C LEU A 17 3.43 6.96 23.12
N PRO A 18 4.06 6.22 24.05
CA PRO A 18 3.94 4.76 24.13
C PRO A 18 2.49 4.25 24.20
N ASP A 19 1.56 5.12 24.64
CA ASP A 19 0.16 4.80 24.90
C ASP A 19 -0.85 5.42 23.92
N HIS A 20 -0.41 6.13 22.86
CA HIS A 20 -1.34 6.64 21.84
C HIS A 20 -1.70 5.54 20.84
N PHE A 21 -2.44 4.53 21.30
CA PHE A 21 -3.30 3.73 20.43
C PHE A 21 -4.50 4.62 20.09
N PRO A 22 -4.69 5.07 18.84
CA PRO A 22 -5.92 5.75 18.48
C PRO A 22 -7.04 4.72 18.51
N ASN A 23 -7.70 4.58 19.66
CA ASN A 23 -9.01 3.96 19.70
C ASN A 23 -9.93 4.90 18.93
N LEU A 24 -10.17 4.55 17.66
CA LEU A 24 -11.12 5.26 16.81
C LEU A 24 -12.46 5.37 17.54
N SER A 25 -13.04 6.55 17.54
CA SER A 25 -14.43 6.71 18.00
C SER A 25 -15.37 5.86 17.15
N GLU A 26 -16.59 5.63 17.64
CA GLU A 26 -17.59 4.89 16.88
C GLU A 26 -17.86 5.56 15.51
N GLN A 27 -17.94 6.89 15.47
CA GLN A 27 -18.11 7.66 14.24
C GLN A 27 -16.90 7.51 13.29
N GLN A 28 -15.68 7.56 13.82
CA GLN A 28 -14.46 7.34 13.01
C GLN A 28 -14.41 5.92 12.47
N SER A 29 -14.79 4.93 13.27
CA SER A 29 -14.81 3.52 12.86
C SER A 29 -15.79 3.26 11.72
N ILE A 30 -16.97 3.89 11.75
CA ILE A 30 -17.95 3.83 10.65
C ILE A 30 -17.37 4.45 9.38
N LYS A 31 -16.81 5.66 9.47
CA LYS A 31 -16.17 6.33 8.31
C LYS A 31 -15.03 5.49 7.71
N VAL A 32 -14.16 4.92 8.55
CA VAL A 32 -13.07 4.05 8.11
C VAL A 32 -13.59 2.81 7.39
N LYS A 33 -14.67 2.20 7.89
CA LYS A 33 -15.30 1.06 7.24
C LYS A 33 -15.84 1.43 5.86
N GLU A 34 -16.60 2.53 5.77
CA GLU A 34 -17.14 3.04 4.49
C GLU A 34 -16.03 3.35 3.50
N PHE A 35 -14.94 3.95 3.98
CA PHE A 35 -13.76 4.26 3.19
C PHE A 35 -13.06 3.00 2.64
N ILE A 36 -12.85 1.97 3.47
CA ILE A 36 -12.25 0.71 3.02
C ILE A 36 -13.18 -0.01 2.04
N ASP A 37 -14.49 0.01 2.29
CA ASP A 37 -15.48 -0.58 1.39
C ASP A 37 -15.52 0.14 0.04
N LEU A 38 -15.33 1.47 0.03
CA LEU A 38 -15.14 2.25 -1.20
C LEU A 38 -13.89 1.80 -1.95
N LEU A 39 -12.72 1.73 -1.29
CA LEU A 39 -11.48 1.29 -1.92
C LEU A 39 -11.54 -0.15 -2.46
N ASN A 40 -12.33 -1.02 -1.83
CA ASN A 40 -12.54 -2.38 -2.31
C ASN A 40 -13.41 -2.43 -3.58
N LYS A 41 -14.41 -1.56 -3.68
CA LYS A 41 -15.33 -1.49 -4.83
C LYS A 41 -14.72 -0.74 -6.01
N ASP A 42 -14.10 0.39 -5.72
CA ASP A 42 -13.43 1.24 -6.68
C ASP A 42 -12.09 1.73 -6.09
N PRO A 43 -11.00 1.00 -6.36
CA PRO A 43 -9.66 1.38 -5.90
C PRO A 43 -9.16 2.69 -6.52
N PHE A 44 -9.91 3.26 -7.47
CA PHE A 44 -9.56 4.46 -8.23
C PHE A 44 -10.42 5.67 -7.83
N ALA A 45 -11.32 5.52 -6.85
CA ALA A 45 -12.09 6.62 -6.31
C ALA A 45 -11.16 7.65 -5.63
N SER A 46 -11.43 8.95 -5.84
CA SER A 46 -10.74 10.06 -5.17
C SER A 46 -10.98 9.97 -3.66
N SER A 47 -10.09 9.27 -2.97
CA SER A 47 -10.33 8.75 -1.63
C SER A 47 -9.67 9.60 -0.53
N ASN A 48 -8.60 10.35 -0.86
CA ASN A 48 -7.86 11.15 0.12
C ASN A 48 -8.70 12.22 0.85
N GLU A 49 -9.82 12.68 0.28
CA GLU A 49 -10.63 13.75 0.87
C GLU A 49 -11.65 13.25 1.91
N LEU A 50 -11.80 11.93 2.08
CA LEU A 50 -12.85 11.33 2.92
C LEU A 50 -12.41 11.07 4.38
N ILE A 51 -11.10 11.02 4.64
CA ILE A 51 -10.51 10.61 5.92
C ILE A 51 -9.37 11.56 6.27
N GLU A 52 -9.23 11.95 7.54
CA GLU A 52 -8.14 12.80 7.99
C GLU A 52 -6.77 12.12 7.84
N ASP A 53 -5.72 12.88 7.51
CA ASP A 53 -4.38 12.35 7.21
C ASP A 53 -3.80 11.46 8.33
N HIS A 54 -3.97 11.84 9.60
CA HIS A 54 -3.50 11.05 10.73
C HIS A 54 -4.21 9.69 10.86
N ILE A 55 -5.46 9.58 10.39
CA ILE A 55 -6.18 8.30 10.31
C ILE A 55 -5.65 7.49 9.12
N LEU A 56 -5.37 8.12 7.97
CA LEU A 56 -4.74 7.43 6.85
C LEU A 56 -3.39 6.82 7.25
N GLU A 57 -2.55 7.57 7.96
CA GLU A 57 -1.27 7.08 8.50
C GLU A 57 -1.48 5.89 9.44
N PHE A 58 -2.45 5.99 10.36
CA PHE A 58 -2.82 4.88 11.21
C PHE A 58 -3.27 3.63 10.42
N LEU A 59 -4.07 3.81 9.36
CA LEU A 59 -4.54 2.69 8.53
C LEU A 59 -3.42 2.06 7.70
N VAL A 60 -2.42 2.84 7.27
CA VAL A 60 -1.20 2.34 6.62
C VAL A 60 -0.38 1.52 7.63
N ASP A 61 -0.14 2.05 8.83
CA ASP A 61 0.57 1.36 9.91
C ASP A 61 -0.11 0.02 10.27
N GLN A 62 -1.45 0.00 10.28
CA GLN A 62 -2.27 -1.20 10.55
C GLN A 62 -2.42 -2.13 9.33
N LYS A 63 -1.75 -1.85 8.20
CA LYS A 63 -1.86 -2.61 6.94
C LYS A 63 -3.31 -2.83 6.49
N LYS A 64 -4.18 -1.84 6.70
CA LYS A 64 -5.55 -1.83 6.17
C LYS A 64 -5.60 -1.24 4.77
N ILE A 65 -4.71 -0.29 4.51
CA ILE A 65 -4.53 0.34 3.20
C ILE A 65 -3.04 0.38 2.84
N VAL A 66 -2.77 0.63 1.57
CA VAL A 66 -1.43 0.86 1.01
C VAL A 66 -1.47 2.17 0.23
N ARG A 67 -0.54 3.06 0.53
CA ARG A 67 -0.31 4.28 -0.23
C ARG A 67 0.73 4.01 -1.31
N LEU A 68 0.29 3.95 -2.57
CA LEU A 68 1.17 3.74 -3.73
C LEU A 68 1.91 5.03 -4.10
N ASP A 69 1.20 6.16 -4.05
CA ASP A 69 1.73 7.52 -4.17
C ASP A 69 0.84 8.49 -3.38
N ASP A 70 1.10 9.80 -3.46
CA ASP A 70 0.36 10.83 -2.73
C ASP A 70 -1.15 10.85 -3.03
N LYS A 71 -1.59 10.31 -4.18
CA LYS A 71 -2.97 10.41 -4.68
C LYS A 71 -3.65 9.06 -4.86
N ILE A 72 -2.93 7.95 -4.68
CA ILE A 72 -3.41 6.61 -4.96
C ILE A 72 -3.27 5.75 -3.70
N LEU A 73 -4.42 5.45 -3.11
CA LEU A 73 -4.58 4.52 -2.01
C LEU A 73 -5.27 3.25 -2.52
N LEU A 74 -4.81 2.10 -2.05
CA LEU A 74 -5.49 0.82 -2.24
C LEU A 74 -5.84 0.24 -0.88
N SER A 75 -6.92 -0.52 -0.79
CA SER A 75 -7.06 -1.44 0.34
C SER A 75 -5.94 -2.48 0.28
N TYR A 76 -5.51 -2.93 1.45
CA TYR A 76 -4.42 -3.92 1.52
C TYR A 76 -4.79 -5.23 0.80
N SER A 77 -6.06 -5.65 0.89
CA SER A 77 -6.56 -6.84 0.20
C SER A 77 -6.49 -6.72 -1.33
N VAL A 78 -6.86 -5.56 -1.88
CA VAL A 78 -6.75 -5.29 -3.32
C VAL A 78 -5.28 -5.29 -3.75
N TYR A 79 -4.41 -4.63 -2.99
CA TYR A 79 -2.97 -4.63 -3.26
C TYR A 79 -2.39 -6.04 -3.28
N GLN A 80 -2.70 -6.88 -2.28
CA GLN A 80 -2.22 -8.26 -2.24
C GLN A 80 -2.66 -9.09 -3.45
N ARG A 81 -3.91 -8.93 -3.90
CA ARG A 81 -4.41 -9.59 -5.10
C ARG A 81 -3.64 -9.15 -6.35
N ILE A 82 -3.36 -7.86 -6.47
CA ILE A 82 -2.58 -7.32 -7.60
C ILE A 82 -1.16 -7.90 -7.57
N VAL A 83 -0.48 -7.85 -6.42
CA VAL A 83 0.88 -8.38 -6.26
C VAL A 83 0.92 -9.86 -6.63
N GLY A 84 0.01 -10.68 -6.09
CA GLY A 84 -0.01 -12.11 -6.39
C GLY A 84 -0.16 -12.40 -7.89
N LYS A 85 -0.99 -11.61 -8.59
CA LYS A 85 -1.17 -11.75 -10.02
C LYS A 85 0.03 -11.26 -10.83
N VAL A 86 0.70 -10.19 -10.41
CA VAL A 86 1.97 -9.76 -11.02
C VAL A 86 3.05 -10.81 -10.84
N GLN A 87 3.18 -11.38 -9.64
CA GLN A 87 4.13 -12.45 -9.36
C GLN A 87 3.87 -13.68 -10.24
N GLN A 88 2.60 -14.02 -10.47
CA GLN A 88 2.22 -15.07 -11.40
C GLN A 88 2.68 -14.74 -12.84
N ILE A 89 2.38 -13.53 -13.34
CA ILE A 89 2.79 -13.10 -14.69
C ILE A 89 4.31 -13.15 -14.85
N LEU A 90 5.06 -12.68 -13.85
CA LEU A 90 6.52 -12.71 -13.86
C LEU A 90 7.07 -14.14 -13.80
N SER A 91 6.41 -15.05 -13.09
CA SER A 91 6.80 -16.46 -13.06
C SER A 91 6.55 -17.14 -14.42
N ASP A 92 5.45 -16.80 -15.08
CA ASP A 92 5.03 -17.43 -16.34
C ASP A 92 5.76 -16.84 -17.57
N LYS A 93 5.98 -15.52 -17.59
CA LYS A 93 6.50 -14.77 -18.76
C LYS A 93 7.89 -14.17 -18.55
N GLY A 94 8.40 -14.14 -17.31
CA GLY A 94 9.68 -13.52 -16.96
C GLY A 94 9.63 -11.99 -16.81
N GLU A 95 8.64 -11.33 -17.42
CA GLU A 95 8.56 -9.88 -17.47
C GLU A 95 7.13 -9.34 -17.50
N ILE A 96 6.97 -8.06 -17.13
CA ILE A 96 5.72 -7.32 -17.28
C ILE A 96 5.98 -5.87 -17.70
N THR A 97 5.22 -5.37 -18.66
CA THR A 97 5.24 -3.96 -19.06
C THR A 97 4.14 -3.18 -18.34
N VAL A 98 4.26 -1.85 -18.32
CA VAL A 98 3.18 -0.97 -17.83
C VAL A 98 1.87 -1.21 -18.61
N ALA A 99 1.96 -1.39 -19.93
CA ALA A 99 0.80 -1.66 -20.77
C ALA A 99 0.18 -3.03 -20.44
N GLY A 100 1.02 -4.06 -20.23
CA GLY A 100 0.55 -5.40 -19.84
C GLY A 100 -0.19 -5.38 -18.51
N LEU A 101 0.34 -4.68 -17.49
CA LEU A 101 -0.35 -4.54 -16.21
C LEU A 101 -1.66 -3.75 -16.36
N ARG A 102 -1.64 -2.64 -17.11
CA ARG A 102 -2.84 -1.85 -17.40
C ARG A 102 -3.96 -2.71 -17.97
N ASP A 103 -3.62 -3.52 -18.97
CA ASP A 103 -4.58 -4.36 -19.70
C ASP A 103 -5.08 -5.52 -18.84
N GLU A 104 -4.20 -6.14 -18.05
CA GLU A 104 -4.57 -7.23 -17.12
C GLU A 104 -5.62 -6.78 -16.10
N PHE A 105 -5.48 -5.58 -15.54
CA PHE A 105 -6.36 -5.07 -14.49
C PHE A 105 -7.41 -4.08 -14.99
N GLY A 106 -7.49 -3.83 -16.31
CA GLY A 106 -8.43 -2.88 -16.90
C GLY A 106 -8.34 -1.47 -16.29
N THR A 107 -7.13 -1.03 -15.94
CA THR A 107 -6.90 0.24 -15.23
C THR A 107 -6.32 1.32 -16.15
N SER A 108 -6.07 2.52 -15.62
CA SER A 108 -5.37 3.57 -16.36
C SER A 108 -3.85 3.38 -16.29
N ARG A 109 -3.12 4.01 -17.22
CA ARG A 109 -1.65 3.97 -17.22
C ARG A 109 -1.06 4.57 -15.94
N LYS A 110 -1.70 5.61 -15.36
CA LYS A 110 -1.28 6.24 -14.10
C LYS A 110 -1.22 5.21 -12.97
N TYR A 111 -2.28 4.41 -12.81
CA TYR A 111 -2.35 3.39 -11.78
C TYR A 111 -1.34 2.26 -12.01
N ALA A 112 -1.19 1.82 -13.27
CA ALA A 112 -0.24 0.78 -13.58
C ALA A 112 1.20 1.19 -13.26
N ILE A 113 1.55 2.45 -13.52
CA ILE A 113 2.85 3.02 -13.13
C ILE A 113 2.97 3.04 -11.61
N ALA A 114 1.99 3.59 -10.88
CA ALA A 114 2.06 3.68 -9.42
C ALA A 114 2.21 2.33 -8.73
N ILE A 115 1.48 1.30 -9.21
CA ILE A 115 1.60 -0.06 -8.68
C ILE A 115 3.02 -0.60 -8.90
N LEU A 116 3.54 -0.54 -10.13
CA LEU A 116 4.84 -1.11 -10.46
C LEU A 116 5.98 -0.34 -9.79
N ASP A 117 5.89 0.98 -9.72
CA ASP A 117 6.88 1.82 -9.02
C ASP A 117 6.88 1.52 -7.52
N TYR A 118 5.70 1.33 -6.92
CA TYR A 118 5.61 0.91 -5.52
C TYR A 118 6.19 -0.50 -5.31
N MET A 119 5.93 -1.45 -6.22
CA MET A 119 6.54 -2.79 -6.17
C MET A 119 8.07 -2.74 -6.34
N ASP A 120 8.59 -1.84 -7.17
CA ASP A 120 10.03 -1.60 -7.32
C ASP A 120 10.64 -1.05 -6.01
N GLN A 121 9.93 -0.11 -5.33
CA GLN A 121 10.33 0.41 -4.01
C GLN A 121 10.31 -0.66 -2.92
N GLN A 122 9.30 -1.54 -2.93
CA GLN A 122 9.20 -2.70 -2.04
C GLN A 122 10.16 -3.85 -2.41
N GLN A 123 11.03 -3.65 -3.40
CA GLN A 123 12.02 -4.63 -3.86
C GLN A 123 11.41 -5.94 -4.37
N ILE A 124 10.16 -5.91 -4.81
CA ILE A 124 9.48 -7.08 -5.42
C ILE A 124 9.86 -7.20 -6.89
N THR A 125 9.93 -6.07 -7.57
CA THR A 125 10.29 -5.98 -8.98
C THR A 125 11.51 -5.09 -9.20
N LYS A 126 12.07 -5.17 -10.39
CA LYS A 126 13.10 -4.25 -10.86
C LYS A 126 12.81 -3.85 -12.29
N ARG A 127 12.87 -2.55 -12.56
CA ARG A 127 12.77 -2.00 -13.92
C ARG A 127 14.06 -2.26 -14.72
N VAL A 128 13.89 -2.79 -15.93
CA VAL A 128 14.94 -2.98 -16.95
C VAL A 128 14.41 -2.45 -18.28
N GLY A 129 14.78 -1.22 -18.66
CA GLY A 129 14.17 -0.55 -19.81
C GLY A 129 12.67 -0.30 -19.60
N ASP A 130 11.83 -0.88 -20.46
CA ASP A 130 10.37 -0.73 -20.44
C ASP A 130 9.63 -1.88 -19.74
N ILE A 131 10.36 -2.90 -19.29
CA ILE A 131 9.83 -4.05 -18.55
C ILE A 131 10.18 -3.97 -17.06
N ARG A 132 9.43 -4.68 -16.23
CA ARG A 132 9.83 -5.13 -14.89
C ARG A 132 10.07 -6.62 -14.93
N VAL A 133 11.09 -7.05 -14.19
CA VAL A 133 11.39 -8.46 -13.89
C VAL A 133 11.36 -8.67 -12.37
N PHE A 134 11.40 -9.92 -11.91
CA PHE A 134 11.66 -10.21 -10.51
C PHE A 134 13.01 -9.64 -10.07
N ARG A 135 13.04 -9.13 -8.84
CA ARG A 135 14.29 -8.69 -8.22
C ARG A 135 15.07 -9.85 -7.61
#